data_AF-A0A9D7J887-F1
#
_entry.id   AF-A0A9D7J887-F1
#
_cell.length_a   1.000
_cell.length_b   1.000
_cell.length_c   1.000
_cell.angle_alpha   90.00
_cell.angle_beta   90.00
_cell.angle_gamma   90.00
#
_symmetry.space_group_name_H-M   'P 1'
#
loop_
_entity.id
_entity.type
_entity.pdbx_description
1 polymer ?
#
loop_
_entity_poly.entity_id
_entity_poly.type
_entity_poly.pdbx_seq_one_letter_code
_entity_poly.pdbx_strand_id
1 'polypeptide(L)'
;MNVVEQRQEQVTNRTACWVWCPGCDDLHAWWIADGREPVIGPVWEFDGNLEQPTVSPSLHVSYGAAGSVCHSFIRSGRWEFLPDSTHPLAGQTIPMIAVTDWPFIP
;
A
#
# COMPACT_ATOMS: atom_id res chain seq x y z
N MET A 1 8.45 -1.20 -14.63
CA MET A 1 8.44 -2.41 -13.77
C MET A 1 7.38 -2.20 -12.71
N ASN A 2 6.62 -3.25 -12.40
CA ASN A 2 5.55 -3.14 -11.41
C ASN A 2 6.12 -2.86 -10.01
N VAL A 3 5.44 -2.00 -9.28
CA VAL A 3 5.67 -1.70 -7.86
C VAL A 3 4.53 -2.22 -6.98
N VAL A 4 3.50 -2.82 -7.57
CA VAL A 4 2.32 -3.39 -6.91
C VAL A 4 2.16 -4.86 -7.28
N GLU A 5 1.95 -5.73 -6.29
CA GLU A 5 1.53 -7.13 -6.49
C GLU A 5 0.06 -7.29 -6.10
N GLN A 6 -0.78 -7.77 -7.01
CA GLN A 6 -2.21 -7.96 -6.74
C GLN A 6 -2.55 -9.44 -6.50
N ARG A 7 -3.40 -9.72 -5.49
CA ARG A 7 -3.98 -11.05 -5.25
C ARG A 7 -5.46 -10.96 -4.91
N GLN A 8 -6.27 -11.75 -5.60
CA GLN A 8 -7.71 -11.81 -5.35
C GLN A 8 -8.02 -12.60 -4.08
N GLU A 9 -8.87 -12.04 -3.22
CA GLU A 9 -9.41 -12.70 -2.04
C GLU A 9 -10.85 -13.16 -2.30
N GLN A 10 -11.07 -14.47 -2.41
CA GLN A 10 -12.39 -15.02 -2.75
C GLN A 10 -13.42 -14.88 -1.63
N VAL A 11 -13.00 -14.88 -0.37
CA VAL A 11 -13.92 -14.84 0.79
C VAL A 11 -14.53 -13.45 0.97
N THR A 12 -13.79 -12.41 0.61
CA THR A 12 -14.10 -11.00 0.90
C THR A 12 -14.53 -10.20 -0.33
N ASN A 13 -14.54 -10.82 -1.53
CA ASN A 13 -14.89 -10.19 -2.81
C ASN A 13 -14.08 -8.91 -3.09
N ARG A 14 -12.78 -8.97 -2.80
CA ARG A 14 -11.84 -7.86 -2.96
C ARG A 14 -10.50 -8.37 -3.46
N THR A 15 -9.72 -7.49 -4.05
CA THR A 15 -8.34 -7.77 -4.45
C THR A 15 -7.40 -7.00 -3.53
N ALA A 16 -6.49 -7.72 -2.88
CA ALA A 16 -5.40 -7.12 -2.13
C ALA A 16 -4.33 -6.61 -3.09
N CYS A 17 -3.84 -5.40 -2.87
CA CYS A 17 -2.73 -4.80 -3.58
C CYS A 17 -1.60 -4.60 -2.58
N TRP A 18 -0.51 -5.34 -2.76
CA TRP A 18 0.66 -5.34 -1.89
C TRP A 18 1.75 -4.44 -2.44
N VAL A 19 2.39 -3.70 -1.55
CA VAL A 19 3.50 -2.80 -1.86
C VAL A 19 4.52 -2.83 -0.74
N TRP A 20 5.80 -2.70 -1.08
CA TRP A 20 6.85 -2.57 -0.07
C TRP A 20 6.93 -1.13 0.47
N CYS A 21 6.84 -0.99 1.79
CA CYS A 21 7.03 0.27 2.49
C CYS A 21 8.46 0.35 3.07
N PRO A 22 9.37 1.12 2.48
CA PRO A 22 10.73 1.30 3.01
C PRO A 22 10.77 2.08 4.33
N GLY A 23 9.69 2.78 4.70
CA GLY A 23 9.59 3.45 6.00
C GLY A 23 9.37 2.46 7.14
N CYS A 24 8.50 1.48 6.92
CA CYS A 24 8.18 0.44 7.91
C CYS A 24 9.11 -0.77 7.83
N ASP A 25 9.87 -0.92 6.74
CA ASP A 25 10.63 -2.13 6.42
C ASP A 25 9.70 -3.36 6.38
N ASP A 26 8.50 -3.19 5.81
CA ASP A 26 7.45 -4.22 5.75
C ASP A 26 6.49 -4.00 4.56
N LEU A 27 5.68 -5.01 4.26
CA LEU A 27 4.62 -4.95 3.25
C LEU A 27 3.39 -4.19 3.77
N HIS A 28 2.94 -3.23 2.98
CA HIS A 28 1.64 -2.58 3.15
C HIS A 28 0.66 -3.11 2.11
N ALA A 29 -0.62 -3.10 2.48
CA ALA A 29 -1.69 -3.47 1.57
C ALA A 29 -2.84 -2.46 1.60
N TRP A 30 -3.49 -2.32 0.45
CA TRP A 30 -4.87 -1.84 0.38
C TRP A 30 -5.72 -2.85 -0.38
N TRP A 31 -7.03 -2.71 -0.27
CA TRP A 31 -7.97 -3.55 -0.98
C TRP A 31 -8.78 -2.75 -1.98
N ILE A 32 -9.09 -3.35 -3.12
CA ILE A 32 -10.00 -2.79 -4.13
C ILE A 32 -11.17 -3.75 -4.32
N ALA A 33 -12.34 -3.23 -4.68
CA ALA A 33 -13.48 -4.07 -5.05
C ALA A 33 -13.10 -4.92 -6.28
N ASP A 34 -13.48 -6.19 -6.30
CA ASP A 34 -13.18 -7.08 -7.43
C ASP A 34 -14.37 -7.32 -8.37
N GLY A 35 -15.42 -6.51 -8.23
CA GLY A 35 -16.65 -6.57 -9.03
C GLY A 35 -17.70 -7.55 -8.54
N ARG A 36 -17.45 -8.27 -7.42
CA ARG A 36 -18.42 -9.18 -6.80
C ARG A 36 -19.03 -8.56 -5.54
N GLU A 37 -20.30 -8.87 -5.29
CA GLU A 37 -21.05 -8.37 -4.13
C GLU A 37 -21.54 -9.52 -3.23
N PRO A 38 -21.67 -9.31 -1.91
CA PRO A 38 -21.28 -8.10 -1.19
C PRO A 38 -19.76 -7.98 -1.01
N VAL A 39 -19.21 -6.76 -1.08
CA VAL A 39 -17.82 -6.48 -0.68
C VAL A 39 -17.70 -6.43 0.84
N ILE A 40 -16.72 -7.14 1.42
CA ILE A 40 -16.51 -7.19 2.87
C ILE A 40 -15.23 -6.42 3.25
N GLY A 41 -15.40 -5.36 4.04
CA GLY A 41 -14.30 -4.55 4.58
C GLY A 41 -14.02 -3.27 3.78
N PRO A 42 -13.00 -2.49 4.17
CA PRO A 42 -12.65 -1.25 3.51
C PRO A 42 -12.07 -1.50 2.11
N VAL A 43 -12.41 -0.63 1.16
CA VAL A 43 -11.83 -0.58 -0.19
C VAL A 43 -11.38 0.83 -0.53
N TRP A 44 -10.30 0.91 -1.30
CA TRP A 44 -9.71 2.14 -1.81
C TRP A 44 -10.01 2.27 -3.30
N GLU A 45 -10.08 3.51 -3.76
CA GLU A 45 -9.96 3.85 -5.16
C GLU A 45 -8.52 3.65 -5.61
N PHE A 46 -8.36 3.06 -6.79
CA PHE A 46 -7.07 2.79 -7.40
C PHE A 46 -7.18 3.05 -8.90
N ASP A 47 -6.20 3.78 -9.46
CA ASP A 47 -6.15 4.11 -10.88
C ASP A 47 -5.81 2.92 -11.80
N GLY A 48 -5.51 1.75 -11.22
CA GLY A 48 -5.17 0.53 -11.95
C GLY A 48 -3.72 0.49 -12.43
N ASN A 49 -2.92 1.52 -12.15
CA ASN A 49 -1.54 1.59 -12.63
C ASN A 49 -0.59 0.83 -11.70
N LEU A 50 -0.04 -0.29 -12.17
CA LEU A 50 0.86 -1.13 -11.37
C LEU A 50 2.30 -0.62 -11.31
N GLU A 51 2.69 0.32 -12.17
CA GLU A 51 4.04 0.88 -12.22
C GLU A 51 4.13 2.24 -11.52
N GLN A 52 3.09 3.06 -11.67
CA GLN A 52 2.98 4.39 -11.07
C GLN A 52 1.59 4.57 -10.42
N PRO A 53 1.26 3.77 -9.39
CA PRO A 53 -0.06 3.75 -8.77
C PRO A 53 -0.44 5.11 -8.16
N THR A 54 -1.74 5.37 -8.18
CA THR A 54 -2.39 6.40 -7.36
C THR A 54 -3.53 5.76 -6.59
N VAL A 55 -3.54 5.95 -5.26
CA VAL A 55 -4.50 5.32 -4.34
C VAL A 55 -5.18 6.39 -3.49
N SER A 56 -6.50 6.26 -3.30
CA SER A 56 -7.32 7.17 -2.49
C SER A 56 -8.33 6.39 -1.64
N PRO A 57 -8.57 6.76 -0.37
CA PRO A 57 -7.91 7.81 0.40
C PRO A 57 -6.46 7.44 0.81
N SER A 58 -5.89 8.13 1.80
CA SER A 58 -4.59 7.75 2.38
C SER A 58 -4.60 6.34 2.97
N LEU A 59 -3.41 5.78 3.14
CA LEU A 59 -3.17 4.56 3.91
C LEU A 59 -2.76 4.92 5.32
N HIS A 60 -3.38 4.28 6.31
CA HIS A 60 -3.03 4.41 7.72
C HIS A 60 -2.79 3.02 8.31
N VAL A 61 -1.51 2.67 8.44
CA VAL A 61 -1.05 1.32 8.77
C VAL A 61 -0.36 1.32 10.13
N SER A 62 -0.81 0.46 11.03
CA SER A 62 -0.08 0.16 12.27
C SER A 62 0.98 -0.90 11.98
N TYR A 63 2.20 -0.72 12.46
CA TYR A 63 3.32 -1.64 12.22
C TYR A 63 4.19 -1.82 13.48
N GLY A 64 5.00 -2.87 13.54
CA GLY A 64 5.98 -3.07 14.61
C GLY A 64 5.40 -3.00 16.03
N ALA A 65 5.99 -2.15 16.88
CA ALA A 65 5.57 -1.97 18.27
C ALA A 65 4.23 -1.23 18.39
N ALA A 66 3.51 -1.46 19.49
CA ALA A 66 2.24 -0.81 19.76
C ALA A 66 2.35 0.73 19.69
N GLY A 67 1.49 1.35 18.88
CA GLY A 67 1.47 2.80 18.66
C GLY A 67 2.31 3.28 17.47
N SER A 68 3.09 2.42 16.81
CA SER A 68 3.79 2.82 15.57
C SER A 68 2.80 2.83 14.41
N VAL A 69 2.75 3.96 13.71
CA VAL A 69 1.87 4.22 12.57
C VAL A 69 2.66 4.74 11.37
N CYS A 70 2.28 4.28 10.18
CA CYS A 70 2.62 4.89 8.90
C CYS A 70 1.34 5.48 8.31
N HIS A 71 1.37 6.78 8.06
CA HIS A 71 0.28 7.48 7.41
C HIS A 71 0.80 8.10 6.11
N SER A 72 0.24 7.70 4.97
CA SER A 72 0.83 8.01 3.68
C SER A 72 -0.20 8.11 2.56
N PHE A 73 0.08 8.94 1.56
CA PHE A 73 -0.54 8.81 0.24
C PHE A 73 0.37 8.03 -0.70
N ILE A 74 -0.23 7.35 -1.68
CA ILE A 74 0.47 6.81 -2.85
C ILE A 74 -0.03 7.59 -4.06
N ARG A 75 0.88 8.29 -4.75
CA ARG A 75 0.57 9.09 -5.93
C ARG A 75 1.65 8.93 -6.98
N SER A 76 1.25 8.59 -8.20
CA SER A 76 2.14 8.45 -9.34
C SER A 76 3.41 7.64 -9.03
N GLY A 77 3.26 6.51 -8.31
CA GLY A 77 4.38 5.61 -7.98
C GLY A 77 5.32 6.11 -6.89
N ARG A 78 4.87 7.04 -6.05
CA ARG A 78 5.65 7.57 -4.93
C ARG A 78 4.88 7.41 -3.62
N TRP A 79 5.61 7.09 -2.57
CA TRP A 79 5.16 7.26 -1.21
C TRP A 79 5.24 8.73 -0.85
N GLU A 80 4.14 9.29 -0.35
CA GLU A 80 4.09 10.59 0.30
C GLU A 80 3.77 10.37 1.77
N PHE A 81 4.80 10.21 2.60
CA PHE A 81 4.63 9.99 4.03
C PHE A 81 4.23 11.28 4.73
N LEU A 82 3.17 11.21 5.52
CA LEU A 82 2.68 12.34 6.28
C LEU A 82 3.48 12.53 7.57
N PRO A 83 3.54 13.77 8.13
CA PRO A 83 4.36 14.09 9.30
C PRO A 83 3.95 13.36 10.59
N ASP A 84 2.74 12.79 10.65
CA ASP A 84 2.25 11.98 11.77
C ASP A 84 2.65 10.50 11.67
N SER A 85 3.42 10.12 10.65
CA SER A 85 4.10 8.84 10.63
C SER A 85 5.18 8.77 11.71
N THR A 86 5.41 7.57 12.23
CA THR A 86 6.36 7.33 13.35
C THR A 86 7.71 6.78 12.90
N HIS A 87 7.84 6.36 11.65
CA HIS A 87 9.10 5.88 11.09
C HIS A 87 10.02 7.04 10.65
N PRO A 88 11.33 6.80 10.47
CA PRO A 88 12.28 7.85 10.09
C PRO A 88 11.98 8.61 8.78
N LEU A 89 11.19 8.02 7.88
CA LEU A 89 10.79 8.65 6.62
C LEU A 89 9.57 9.59 6.72
N ALA A 90 9.07 9.90 7.92
CA ALA A 90 7.94 10.80 8.11
C ALA A 90 8.16 12.17 7.43
N GLY A 91 7.13 12.67 6.75
CA GLY A 91 7.19 13.93 5.99
C GLY A 91 8.01 13.87 4.69
N GLN A 92 8.50 12.70 4.27
CA GLN A 92 9.29 12.56 3.04
C GLN A 92 8.44 12.01 1.89
N THR A 93 8.84 12.37 0.67
CA THR A 93 8.31 11.77 -0.56
C THR A 93 9.40 10.99 -1.27
N ILE A 94 9.20 9.68 -1.46
CA ILE A 94 10.20 8.80 -2.06
C ILE A 94 9.57 7.87 -3.11
N PRO A 95 10.33 7.44 -4.14
CA PRO A 95 9.82 6.50 -5.13
C PRO A 95 9.50 5.15 -4.49
N MET A 96 8.50 4.46 -5.04
CA MET A 96 8.20 3.08 -4.68
C MET A 96 9.26 2.13 -5.24
N ILE A 97 9.45 1.01 -4.55
CA ILE A 97 10.43 -0.02 -4.92
C ILE A 97 9.71 -1.08 -5.78
N ALA A 98 10.37 -1.51 -6.88
CA ALA A 98 9.82 -2.53 -7.76
C ALA A 98 9.63 -3.84 -7.02
N VAL A 99 8.61 -4.61 -7.43
CA VAL A 99 8.31 -5.94 -6.85
C VAL A 99 9.54 -6.85 -6.90
N THR A 100 10.36 -6.73 -7.94
CA THR A 100 11.61 -7.50 -8.13
C THR A 100 12.76 -7.11 -7.20
N ASP A 101 12.60 -6.03 -6.44
CA ASP A 101 13.62 -5.50 -5.55
C ASP A 101 13.18 -5.53 -4.07
N TRP A 102 12.03 -6.12 -3.76
CA TRP A 102 11.58 -6.33 -2.39
C TRP A 102 12.51 -7.32 -1.65
N PRO A 103 12.80 -7.12 -0.36
CA PRO A 103 13.84 -7.89 0.35
C PRO A 103 13.48 -9.36 0.64
N PHE A 104 12.26 -9.79 0.35
CA PHE A 104 11.76 -11.15 0.63
C PHE A 104 11.06 -11.80 -0.57
N ILE A 105 11.45 -11.44 -1.79
CA ILE A 105 10.95 -12.16 -2.97
C ILE A 105 11.35 -13.63 -2.82
N PRO A 106 10.41 -14.58 -2.90
CA PRO A 106 10.72 -16.00 -2.88
C PRO A 106 11.64 -16.40 -4.05
#